data_AF-A0A386C986-F1
#
_entry.id   AF-A0A386C986-F1
#
_cell.length_a   1.000
_cell.length_b   1.000
_cell.length_c   1.000
_cell.angle_alpha   90.00
_cell.angle_beta   90.00
_cell.angle_gamma   90.00
#
_symmetry.space_group_name_H-M   'P 1'
#
loop_
_entity.id
_entity.type
_entity.pdbx_description
1 polymer ?
#
loop_
_entity_poly.entity_id
_entity_poly.type
_entity_poly.pdbx_seq_one_letter_code
_entity_poly.pdbx_strand_id
1 'polypeptide(L)'
;LAEDLRNQIREQMKAGQSDKQIVAYLTARYGKFILYNPPIDPTTYFLWFGPFVLLLAGLFVLFRYLKQRRELIVDTPLTADERLRAETLLKTAPEKKLHDTFLAHLCRPGGDCPGVCSADAFATRFNRC
;
A
#
# COMPACT_ATOMS: atom_id res chain seq x y z
N LEU A 1 -32.58 35.96 -23.19
CA LEU A 1 -33.10 34.58 -23.29
C LEU A 1 -33.60 33.99 -21.96
N ALA A 2 -32.92 34.16 -20.83
CA ALA A 2 -33.33 33.57 -19.54
C ALA A 2 -34.56 34.21 -18.85
N GLU A 3 -35.20 35.19 -19.49
CA GLU A 3 -36.32 35.94 -18.92
C GLU A 3 -37.67 35.31 -19.28
N ASP A 4 -37.79 34.75 -20.50
CA ASP A 4 -39.01 34.10 -20.97
C ASP A 4 -39.35 32.84 -20.16
N LEU A 5 -38.35 31.99 -19.85
CA LEU A 5 -38.54 30.84 -18.95
C LEU A 5 -38.99 31.28 -17.54
N ARG A 6 -38.44 32.38 -17.02
CA ARG A 6 -38.81 32.88 -15.68
C ARG A 6 -40.24 33.38 -15.64
N ASN A 7 -40.74 33.96 -16.74
CA ASN A 7 -42.11 34.42 -16.86
C ASN A 7 -43.09 33.23 -16.95
N GLN A 8 -42.79 32.22 -17.78
CA GLN A 8 -43.61 30.99 -17.86
C GLN A 8 -43.68 30.23 -16.53
N ILE A 9 -42.58 30.12 -15.78
CA ILE A 9 -42.59 29.51 -14.45
C ILE A 9 -43.49 30.31 -13.50
N ARG A 10 -43.42 31.65 -13.54
CA ARG A 10 -44.29 32.52 -12.73
C ARG A 10 -45.77 32.35 -13.06
N GLU A 11 -46.13 32.17 -14.33
CA GLU A 11 -47.51 31.88 -14.71
C GLU A 11 -48.00 30.53 -14.18
N GLN A 12 -47.16 29.49 -14.24
CA GLN A 12 -47.53 28.17 -13.70
C GLN A 12 -47.60 28.15 -12.17
N MET A 13 -46.74 28.90 -11.47
CA MET A 13 -46.83 29.10 -10.02
C MET A 13 -48.12 29.84 -9.64
N LYS A 14 -48.49 30.90 -10.39
CA LYS A 14 -49.76 31.62 -10.19
C LYS A 14 -50.98 30.75 -10.47
N ALA A 15 -50.87 29.79 -11.39
CA ALA A 15 -51.91 28.79 -11.67
C ALA A 15 -52.04 27.72 -10.58
N GLY A 16 -51.25 27.79 -9.49
CA GLY A 16 -51.33 26.88 -8.35
C GLY A 16 -50.73 25.49 -8.61
N GLN A 17 -49.92 25.33 -9.67
CA GLN A 17 -49.24 24.06 -9.92
C GLN A 17 -48.13 23.82 -8.88
N SER A 18 -47.94 22.56 -8.51
CA SER A 18 -46.86 22.17 -7.60
C SER A 18 -45.49 22.20 -8.30
N ASP A 19 -44.42 22.48 -7.56
CA ASP A 19 -43.05 22.53 -8.10
C ASP A 19 -42.66 21.28 -8.90
N LYS A 20 -43.13 20.09 -8.46
CA LYS A 20 -42.89 18.82 -9.15
C LYS A 20 -43.56 18.77 -10.53
N GLN A 21 -44.76 19.33 -10.67
CA GLN A 21 -45.48 19.39 -11.95
C GLN A 21 -44.82 20.39 -12.91
N ILE A 22 -44.40 21.54 -12.39
CA ILE A 22 -43.67 22.57 -13.17
C ILE A 22 -42.35 21.98 -13.69
N VAL A 23 -41.58 21.32 -12.82
CA VAL A 23 -40.33 20.65 -13.20
C VAL A 23 -40.58 19.51 -14.20
N ALA A 24 -41.64 18.72 -14.02
CA ALA A 24 -41.99 17.65 -14.96
C ALA A 24 -42.37 18.20 -16.35
N TYR A 25 -43.15 19.29 -16.40
CA TYR A 25 -43.49 19.98 -17.64
C TYR A 25 -42.26 20.55 -18.35
N LEU A 26 -41.38 21.21 -17.60
CA LEU A 26 -40.12 21.75 -18.14
C LEU A 26 -39.19 20.62 -18.62
N THR A 27 -39.11 19.52 -17.88
CA THR A 27 -38.29 18.36 -18.24
C THR A 27 -38.82 17.65 -19.49
N ALA A 28 -40.14 17.54 -19.65
CA ALA A 28 -40.77 16.93 -20.81
C ALA A 28 -40.56 17.75 -22.09
N ARG A 29 -40.50 19.09 -21.99
CA ARG A 29 -40.44 20.00 -23.14
C ARG A 29 -39.02 20.47 -23.50
N TYR A 30 -38.13 20.59 -22.51
CA TYR A 30 -36.77 21.11 -22.66
C TYR A 30 -35.67 20.10 -22.28
N GLY A 31 -36.05 18.91 -21.81
CA GLY A 31 -35.12 17.83 -21.48
C GLY A 31 -34.65 17.83 -20.03
N LYS A 32 -34.05 16.70 -19.62
CA LYS A 32 -33.64 16.43 -18.23
C LYS A 32 -32.46 17.27 -17.73
N PHE A 33 -31.78 17.97 -18.64
CA PHE A 33 -30.58 18.78 -18.36
C PHE A 33 -30.91 20.17 -17.78
N ILE A 34 -32.19 20.55 -17.74
CA ILE A 34 -32.61 21.84 -17.14
C ILE A 34 -32.59 21.79 -15.61
N LEU A 35 -32.66 20.59 -15.03
CA LEU A 35 -32.47 20.38 -13.61
C LEU A 35 -30.96 20.27 -13.35
N TYR A 36 -30.42 21.22 -12.57
CA TYR A 36 -29.01 21.26 -12.17
C TYR A 36 -28.58 20.02 -11.37
N ASN A 37 -29.55 19.20 -10.93
CA ASN A 37 -29.34 17.98 -10.17
C ASN A 37 -29.81 16.77 -10.99
N PRO A 38 -29.00 16.27 -11.93
CA PRO A 38 -29.33 15.05 -12.65
C PRO A 38 -29.40 13.91 -11.62
N PRO A 39 -30.51 13.14 -11.55
CA PRO A 39 -30.54 11.93 -10.76
C PRO A 39 -29.43 11.02 -11.27
N ILE A 40 -28.53 10.62 -10.38
CA ILE A 40 -27.39 9.75 -10.67
C ILE A 40 -27.91 8.44 -11.27
N ASP A 41 -27.76 8.28 -12.58
CA ASP A 41 -28.22 7.11 -13.30
C ASP A 41 -27.38 5.86 -12.91
N PRO A 42 -28.00 4.66 -12.87
CA PRO A 42 -27.32 3.42 -12.49
C PRO A 42 -26.11 3.05 -13.35
N THR A 43 -26.06 3.54 -14.59
CA THR A 43 -24.91 3.41 -15.49
C THR A 43 -23.67 4.14 -14.98
N THR A 44 -23.85 5.30 -14.34
CA THR A 44 -22.75 6.04 -13.72
C THR A 44 -22.16 5.24 -12.56
N TYR A 45 -23.01 4.63 -11.73
CA TYR A 45 -22.55 3.81 -10.61
C TYR A 45 -21.69 2.63 -11.05
N PHE A 46 -22.06 1.92 -12.12
CA PHE A 46 -21.26 0.79 -12.61
C PHE A 46 -19.86 1.22 -13.06
N LEU A 47 -19.75 2.36 -13.76
CA LEU A 47 -18.47 2.92 -14.20
C LEU A 47 -17.58 3.31 -13.01
N TRP A 48 -18.18 3.90 -11.96
CA TRP A 48 -17.45 4.32 -10.75
C TRP A 48 -17.10 3.16 -9.81
N PHE A 49 -17.94 2.14 -9.70
CA PHE A 49 -17.67 0.96 -8.87
C PHE A 49 -16.81 -0.09 -9.56
N GLY A 50 -16.71 -0.07 -10.89
CA GLY A 50 -15.84 -0.94 -11.68
C GLY A 50 -14.42 -1.13 -11.11
N PRO A 51 -13.64 -0.07 -10.84
CA PRO A 51 -12.29 -0.21 -10.27
C PRO A 51 -12.28 -0.88 -8.88
N PHE A 52 -13.26 -0.59 -8.03
CA PHE A 52 -13.35 -1.22 -6.71
C PHE A 52 -13.70 -2.70 -6.80
N VAL A 53 -14.62 -3.07 -7.69
CA VAL A 53 -14.98 -4.47 -7.94
C VAL A 53 -13.77 -5.24 -8.46
N LEU A 54 -13.01 -4.67 -9.40
CA LEU A 54 -11.80 -5.29 -9.94
C LEU A 54 -10.72 -5.45 -8.87
N LEU A 55 -10.52 -4.43 -8.03
CA LEU A 55 -9.59 -4.50 -6.90
C LEU A 55 -9.98 -5.59 -5.91
N LEU A 56 -11.25 -5.64 -5.49
CA LEU A 56 -11.77 -6.67 -4.58
C LEU A 56 -11.65 -8.07 -5.19
N ALA A 57 -11.94 -8.24 -6.49
CA ALA A 57 -11.78 -9.50 -7.19
C ALA A 57 -10.31 -9.95 -7.21
N GLY A 58 -9.39 -9.04 -7.53
CA GLY A 58 -7.95 -9.31 -7.51
C GLY A 58 -7.45 -9.69 -6.12
N LEU A 59 -7.85 -8.94 -5.09
CA LEU A 59 -7.50 -9.23 -3.70
C LEU A 59 -8.04 -10.59 -3.26
N PHE A 60 -9.27 -10.91 -3.64
CA PHE A 60 -9.90 -12.20 -3.33
C PHE A 60 -9.14 -13.37 -3.96
N VAL A 61 -8.82 -13.28 -5.25
CA VAL A 61 -8.03 -14.31 -5.97
C VAL A 61 -6.65 -14.46 -5.33
N LEU A 62 -5.96 -13.35 -5.06
CA LEU A 62 -4.66 -13.36 -4.39
C LEU A 62 -4.74 -14.02 -3.01
N PHE A 63 -5.73 -13.65 -2.20
CA PHE A 63 -5.93 -14.22 -0.87
C PHE A 63 -6.19 -15.73 -0.93
N ARG A 64 -7.04 -16.18 -1.86
CA ARG A 64 -7.29 -17.61 -2.09
C ARG A 64 -6.03 -18.34 -2.51
N TYR A 65 -5.27 -17.79 -3.44
CA TYR A 65 -4.02 -18.36 -3.92
C TYR A 65 -2.98 -18.48 -2.80
N LEU A 66 -2.78 -17.42 -2.00
CA LEU A 66 -1.86 -17.44 -0.87
C LEU A 66 -2.30 -18.43 0.21
N LYS A 67 -3.60 -18.51 0.51
CA LYS A 67 -4.13 -19.49 1.47
C LYS A 67 -3.85 -20.93 1.01
N GLN A 68 -4.13 -21.23 -0.25
CA GLN A 68 -3.86 -22.54 -0.84
C GLN A 68 -2.36 -22.87 -0.84
N ARG A 69 -1.51 -21.89 -1.17
CA ARG A 69 -0.04 -22.04 -1.10
C ARG A 69 0.44 -22.30 0.32
N ARG A 70 -0.11 -21.62 1.33
CA ARG A 70 0.27 -21.82 2.74
C ARG A 70 -0.15 -23.18 3.29
N GLU A 71 -1.24 -23.75 2.80
CA GLU A 71 -1.61 -25.13 3.14
C GLU A 71 -0.65 -26.15 2.51
N LEU A 72 -0.06 -25.84 1.35
CA LEU A 72 0.96 -26.66 0.69
C LEU A 72 2.37 -26.44 1.27
N ILE A 73 2.68 -25.21 1.70
CA ILE A 73 3.89 -24.84 2.44
C ILE A 73 3.54 -24.93 3.92
N VAL A 74 3.40 -26.15 4.41
CA VAL A 74 3.53 -26.39 5.86
C VAL A 74 4.95 -25.96 6.19
N ASP A 75 5.10 -24.86 6.93
CA ASP A 75 6.38 -24.43 7.48
C ASP A 75 6.89 -25.55 8.39
N THR A 76 7.63 -26.49 7.82
CA THR A 76 8.37 -27.47 8.59
C THR A 76 9.37 -26.65 9.40
N PRO A 77 9.24 -26.58 10.74
CA PRO A 77 10.19 -25.83 11.53
C PRO A 77 11.57 -26.43 11.27
N LEU A 78 12.51 -25.62 10.75
CA LEU A 78 13.86 -26.08 10.48
C LEU A 78 14.37 -26.81 11.73
N THR A 79 14.66 -28.09 11.55
CA THR A 79 15.19 -28.96 12.60
C THR A 79 16.52 -28.39 13.09
N ALA A 80 16.87 -28.67 14.35
CA ALA A 80 18.10 -28.10 14.95
C ALA A 80 19.34 -28.35 14.09
N ASP A 81 19.40 -29.48 13.40
CA ASP A 81 20.48 -29.87 12.51
C ASP A 81 20.54 -29.04 11.22
N GLU A 82 19.39 -28.66 10.64
CA GLU A 82 19.32 -27.82 9.45
C GLU A 82 19.75 -26.38 9.73
N ARG A 83 19.40 -25.87 10.92
CA ARG A 83 19.83 -24.54 11.38
C ARG A 83 21.35 -24.49 11.56
N LEU A 84 21.93 -25.53 12.15
CA LEU A 84 23.38 -25.64 12.34
C LEU A 84 24.11 -25.60 10.99
N ARG A 85 23.61 -26.33 9.98
CA ARG A 85 24.18 -26.31 8.62
C ARG A 85 24.10 -24.92 7.98
N ALA A 86 22.97 -24.22 8.11
CA ALA A 86 22.83 -22.86 7.59
C ALA A 86 23.85 -21.89 8.22
N GLU A 87 24.07 -22.01 9.54
CA GLU A 87 25.09 -21.21 10.23
C GLU A 87 26.51 -21.53 9.77
N THR A 88 26.83 -22.79 9.48
CA THR A 88 28.16 -23.14 8.94
C THR A 88 28.39 -22.50 7.57
N LEU A 89 27.37 -22.49 6.70
CA LEU A 89 27.46 -21.86 5.38
C LEU A 89 27.64 -20.34 5.47
N LEU A 90 26.89 -19.67 6.36
CA LEU A 90 27.04 -18.23 6.63
C LEU A 90 28.43 -17.88 7.17
N LYS A 91 29.01 -18.74 8.02
CA LYS A 91 30.37 -18.56 8.55
C LYS A 91 31.45 -18.80 7.50
N THR A 92 31.20 -19.67 6.52
CA THR A 92 32.16 -19.97 5.44
C THR A 92 32.02 -19.06 4.22
N ALA A 93 30.97 -18.25 4.13
CA ALA A 93 30.76 -17.32 3.03
C ALA A 93 31.92 -16.31 2.91
N PRO A 94 32.40 -16.00 1.70
CA PRO A 94 33.58 -15.16 1.47
C PRO A 94 33.45 -13.73 2.04
N GLU A 95 32.23 -13.27 2.27
CA GLU A 95 31.88 -11.99 2.91
C GLU A 95 32.52 -11.84 4.31
N LYS A 96 32.47 -12.87 5.17
CA LYS A 96 33.06 -12.79 6.51
C LYS A 96 34.60 -12.86 6.48
N LYS A 97 35.15 -13.69 5.58
CA LYS A 97 36.60 -13.73 5.32
C LYS A 97 37.15 -12.38 4.85
N LEU A 98 36.36 -11.62 4.10
CA LEU A 98 36.74 -10.28 3.65
C LEU A 98 36.81 -9.31 4.83
N HIS A 99 35.82 -9.32 5.73
CA HIS A 99 35.81 -8.51 6.95
C HIS A 99 36.98 -8.84 7.90
N ASP A 100 37.26 -10.13 8.12
CA ASP A 100 38.35 -10.58 9.00
C ASP A 100 39.74 -10.24 8.41
N THR A 101 39.91 -10.37 7.08
CA THR A 101 41.16 -9.99 6.38
C THR A 101 41.37 -8.47 6.38
N PHE A 102 40.29 -7.70 6.22
CA PHE A 102 40.33 -6.24 6.24
C PHE A 102 40.71 -5.70 7.63
N LEU A 103 40.19 -6.31 8.71
CA LEU A 103 40.58 -5.97 10.10
C LEU A 103 42.04 -6.33 10.42
N ALA A 104 42.55 -7.45 9.90
CA ALA A 104 43.95 -7.83 10.06
C ALA A 104 44.93 -6.91 9.31
N HIS A 105 44.50 -6.26 8.23
CA HIS A 105 45.33 -5.36 7.42
C HIS A 105 45.34 -3.91 7.92
N LEU A 106 44.35 -3.50 8.73
CA LEU A 106 44.30 -2.17 9.34
C LEU A 106 45.22 -2.03 10.57
N CYS A 107 45.78 -3.13 11.09
CA CYS A 107 46.80 -3.09 12.14
C CYS A 107 48.21 -3.14 11.52
N ARG A 108 48.77 -1.95 11.25
CA ARG A 108 50.13 -1.79 10.70
C ARG A 108 51.18 -2.05 11.79
N PRO A 109 52.26 -2.82 11.55
CA PRO A 109 53.38 -2.88 12.48
C PRO A 109 54.12 -1.53 12.42
N GLY A 110 54.05 -0.76 13.51
CA GLY A 110 54.86 0.46 13.69
C GLY A 110 54.15 1.80 13.53
N GLY A 111 52.88 1.93 13.93
CA GLY A 111 52.24 3.24 14.08
C GLY A 111 51.67 3.40 15.48
N ASP A 112 52.05 4.47 16.18
CA ASP A 112 51.49 4.86 17.47
C ASP A 112 49.96 4.86 17.44
N CYS A 113 49.33 4.22 18.42
CA CYS A 113 47.88 4.28 18.61
C CYS A 113 47.55 5.51 19.50
N PRO A 114 47.00 6.62 18.97
CA PRO A 114 46.37 7.61 19.83
C PRO A 114 45.07 6.98 20.33
N GLY A 115 44.98 6.82 21.64
CA GLY A 115 43.99 5.98 22.30
C GLY A 115 42.55 6.25 21.86
N VAL A 116 41.81 5.15 21.65
CA VAL A 116 40.58 4.83 22.39
C VAL A 116 40.44 3.30 22.39
N CYS A 117 40.34 2.70 23.57
CA CYS A 117 40.08 1.27 23.79
C CYS A 117 38.68 0.85 23.30
N SER A 118 38.55 -0.41 22.86
CA SER A 118 37.25 -1.10 22.80
C SER A 118 36.94 -1.83 24.11
N ALA A 119 35.65 -1.95 24.42
CA ALA A 119 35.11 -2.28 25.74
C ALA A 119 35.19 -3.76 26.16
N ASP A 120 35.64 -4.69 25.30
CA ASP A 120 35.46 -6.13 25.57
C ASP A 120 36.77 -6.90 25.78
N ALA A 121 37.92 -6.20 25.82
CA ALA A 121 39.22 -6.76 26.18
C ALA A 121 39.56 -6.57 27.68
N PHE A 122 38.54 -6.55 28.55
CA PHE A 122 38.63 -6.29 29.99
C PHE A 122 39.01 -7.52 30.85
N ALA A 123 39.01 -8.76 30.35
CA ALA A 123 38.93 -9.87 31.30
C ALA A 123 40.20 -10.69 31.60
N THR A 124 41.06 -11.10 30.65
CA THR A 124 42.03 -12.18 31.02
C THR A 124 43.25 -12.37 30.13
N ARG A 125 44.05 -11.33 29.87
CA ARG A 125 45.44 -11.56 29.40
C ARG A 125 46.45 -10.47 29.79
N PHE A 126 46.19 -9.74 30.87
CA PHE A 126 47.20 -8.91 31.56
C PHE A 126 47.96 -9.76 32.58
N ASN A 127 48.88 -10.64 32.14
CA ASN A 127 49.88 -11.16 33.07
C ASN A 127 51.20 -11.58 32.43
N ARG A 128 51.82 -10.69 31.66
CA ARG A 128 53.23 -10.33 31.81
C ARG A 128 53.60 -9.29 30.75
N CYS A 129 54.42 -8.34 31.18
CA CYS A 129 55.16 -7.42 30.35
C CYS A 129 55.83 -8.12 29.15
#